data_AF-A0A3A9ZN49-F1
#
_entry.id   AF-A0A3A9ZN49-F1
#
_cell.length_a   1.000
_cell.length_b   1.000
_cell.length_c   1.000
_cell.angle_alpha   90.00
_cell.angle_beta   90.00
_cell.angle_gamma   90.00
#
_symmetry.space_group_name_H-M   'P 1'
#
loop_
_entity.id
_entity.type
_entity.pdbx_description
1 polymer ?
#
loop_
_entity_poly.entity_id
_entity_poly.type
_entity_poly.pdbx_seq_one_letter_code
_entity_poly.pdbx_strand_id
1 'polypeptide(L)'
;MRWVARHRQPASPIADRSGRHAGHHQPTDVWFLAGTHGGSVQRSCVVPAGRPLFFPAFCWWQVGRGDGPAQPTLGATGHAQVDGVPVALTAVGSAEPFPVRGFFNNVVTTWPWPVPVSCWGLWALVPPPAPGRHELTFGGADGGRFWVEAQYQVEVR
;
A
#
# COMPACT_ATOMS: atom_id res chain seq x y z
N MET A 1 0.87 5.37 -4.16
CA MET A 1 0.74 5.24 -5.64
C MET A 1 2.04 5.41 -6.41
N ARG A 2 2.83 6.48 -6.20
CA ARG A 2 4.09 6.70 -6.95
C ARG A 2 5.11 5.55 -6.85
N TRP A 3 5.27 4.94 -5.68
CA TRP A 3 6.12 3.74 -5.50
C TRP A 3 5.65 2.56 -6.37
N VAL A 4 4.36 2.21 -6.27
CA VAL A 4 3.77 1.12 -7.05
C VAL A 4 3.92 1.35 -8.56
N ALA A 5 3.74 2.59 -9.04
CA ALA A 5 3.90 2.96 -10.45
C ALA A 5 5.33 2.79 -11.00
N ARG A 6 6.33 2.51 -10.14
CA ARG A 6 7.69 2.12 -10.55
C ARG A 6 7.82 0.64 -10.88
N HIS A 7 6.73 -0.12 -10.91
CA HIS A 7 6.73 -1.54 -11.21
C HIS A 7 5.95 -1.87 -12.48
N ARG A 8 6.36 -2.94 -13.17
CA ARG A 8 5.62 -3.59 -14.27
C ARG A 8 5.23 -4.99 -13.84
N GLN A 9 4.25 -5.59 -14.51
CA GLN A 9 4.06 -7.03 -14.41
C GLN A 9 5.29 -7.78 -14.98
N PRO A 10 5.67 -8.95 -14.42
CA PRO A 10 5.06 -9.63 -13.26
C PRO A 10 5.64 -9.20 -11.89
N ALA A 11 6.36 -8.07 -11.83
CA ALA A 11 7.05 -7.58 -10.63
C ALA A 11 6.23 -6.57 -9.80
N SER A 12 4.90 -6.65 -9.86
CA SER A 12 4.02 -5.81 -9.05
C SER A 12 4.06 -6.23 -7.58
N PRO A 13 4.35 -5.33 -6.61
CA PRO A 13 4.31 -5.67 -5.20
C PRO A 13 2.88 -5.96 -4.70
N ILE A 14 1.84 -5.48 -5.39
CA ILE A 14 0.43 -5.76 -5.04
C ILE A 14 0.01 -7.16 -5.53
N ALA A 15 0.49 -7.58 -6.71
CA ALA A 15 0.17 -8.91 -7.26
C ALA A 15 1.15 -10.00 -6.79
N ASP A 16 2.28 -9.62 -6.21
CA ASP A 16 3.25 -10.56 -5.64
C ASP A 16 2.61 -11.37 -4.51
N ARG A 17 2.71 -12.69 -4.57
CA ARG A 17 2.21 -13.60 -3.53
C ARG A 17 3.25 -13.97 -2.48
N SER A 18 4.49 -13.52 -2.64
CA SER A 18 5.63 -13.94 -1.81
C SER A 18 6.26 -12.81 -0.99
N GLY A 19 6.22 -11.57 -1.49
CA GLY A 19 6.95 -10.44 -0.90
C GLY A 19 8.33 -10.19 -1.51
N ARG A 20 8.78 -11.03 -2.46
CA ARG A 20 10.07 -10.88 -3.17
C ARG A 20 10.24 -9.52 -3.86
N HIS A 21 9.15 -8.84 -4.23
CA HIS A 21 9.19 -7.53 -4.88
C HIS A 21 9.00 -6.36 -3.91
N ALA A 22 8.78 -6.62 -2.62
CA ALA A 22 8.50 -5.57 -1.64
C ALA A 22 9.67 -4.59 -1.48
N GLY A 23 10.91 -5.04 -1.66
CA GLY A 23 12.09 -4.17 -1.54
C GLY A 23 12.41 -3.31 -2.77
N HIS A 24 11.69 -3.51 -3.88
CA HIS A 24 11.99 -2.80 -5.11
C HIS A 24 11.52 -1.34 -5.06
N HIS A 25 12.38 -0.43 -5.54
CA HIS A 25 12.07 0.98 -5.73
C HIS A 25 11.54 1.74 -4.50
N GLN A 26 11.79 1.22 -3.29
CA GLN A 26 11.43 1.87 -2.03
C GLN A 26 12.15 3.21 -1.89
N PRO A 27 11.49 4.25 -1.36
CA PRO A 27 12.20 5.48 -1.00
C PRO A 27 13.07 5.25 0.24
N THR A 28 13.88 6.26 0.58
CA THR A 28 14.87 6.17 1.66
C THR A 28 14.32 6.54 3.04
N ASP A 29 13.22 7.28 3.09
CA ASP A 29 12.63 7.87 4.29
C ASP A 29 11.50 7.03 4.91
N VAL A 30 10.84 6.18 4.12
CA VAL A 30 9.75 5.30 4.55
C VAL A 30 9.83 3.97 3.80
N TRP A 31 9.31 2.89 4.40
CA TRP A 31 9.13 1.61 3.73
C TRP A 31 7.66 1.34 3.48
N PHE A 32 7.28 1.18 2.20
CA PHE A 32 5.91 0.85 1.84
C PHE A 32 5.66 -0.66 1.87
N LEU A 33 4.57 -1.09 2.51
CA LEU A 33 4.05 -2.45 2.33
C LEU A 33 2.78 -2.39 1.47
N ALA A 34 2.69 -3.32 0.51
CA ALA A 34 1.54 -3.39 -0.39
C ALA A 34 0.40 -4.20 0.24
N GLY A 35 -0.85 -3.80 -0.01
CA GLY A 35 -2.02 -4.65 0.16
C GLY A 35 -2.18 -5.66 -0.97
N THR A 36 -3.42 -6.04 -1.29
CA THR A 36 -3.76 -6.98 -2.37
C THR A 36 -4.80 -6.37 -3.32
N HIS A 37 -5.06 -7.05 -4.45
CA HIS A 37 -6.19 -6.72 -5.33
C HIS A 37 -7.53 -7.31 -4.86
N GLY A 38 -7.57 -7.89 -3.65
CA GLY A 38 -8.69 -8.65 -3.15
C GLY A 38 -8.22 -9.95 -2.50
N GLY A 39 -8.96 -10.43 -1.51
CA GLY A 39 -8.64 -11.64 -0.77
C GLY A 39 -7.39 -11.50 0.10
N SER A 40 -6.84 -12.65 0.52
CA SER A 40 -5.70 -12.71 1.43
C SER A 40 -4.37 -13.02 0.74
N VAL A 41 -3.28 -12.51 1.33
CA VAL A 41 -1.90 -12.88 0.95
C VAL A 41 -1.02 -13.02 2.18
N GLN A 42 -0.01 -13.89 2.08
CA GLN A 42 1.08 -13.98 3.05
C GLN A 42 2.39 -13.65 2.34
N ARG A 43 3.18 -12.76 2.91
CA ARG A 43 4.44 -12.28 2.31
C ARG A 43 5.55 -12.26 3.33
N SER A 44 6.79 -12.33 2.85
CA SER A 44 7.97 -12.05 3.66
C SER A 44 8.89 -11.07 2.96
N CYS A 45 9.53 -10.18 3.72
CA CYS A 45 10.51 -9.24 3.19
C CYS A 45 11.50 -8.76 4.25
N VAL A 46 12.61 -8.20 3.78
CA VAL A 46 13.62 -7.57 4.63
C VAL A 46 13.44 -6.06 4.54
N VAL A 47 13.35 -5.40 5.69
CA VAL A 47 13.22 -3.94 5.81
C VAL A 47 14.45 -3.38 6.52
N PRO A 48 15.11 -2.34 5.97
CA PRO A 48 16.22 -1.75 6.68
C PRO A 48 15.81 -1.03 7.97
N ALA A 49 16.60 -1.24 9.02
CA ALA A 49 16.37 -0.63 10.33
C ALA A 49 16.26 0.91 10.26
N GLY A 50 15.50 1.49 11.19
CA GLY A 50 15.31 2.95 11.28
C GLY A 50 14.31 3.53 10.28
N ARG A 51 13.66 2.71 9.45
CA ARG A 51 12.60 3.18 8.53
C ARG A 51 11.19 2.94 9.08
N PRO A 52 10.33 3.97 9.13
CA PRO A 52 8.91 3.81 9.39
C PRO A 52 8.25 2.92 8.32
N LEU A 53 7.21 2.18 8.71
CA LEU A 53 6.41 1.39 7.79
C LEU A 53 5.13 2.15 7.44
N PHE A 54 4.78 2.20 6.15
CA PHE A 54 3.53 2.79 5.68
C PHE A 54 2.76 1.85 4.77
N PHE A 55 1.48 1.63 5.05
CA PHE A 55 0.66 0.69 4.29
C PHE A 55 -0.83 1.00 4.36
N PRO A 56 -1.60 0.61 3.32
CA PRO A 56 -3.06 0.66 3.36
C PRO A 56 -3.61 -0.58 4.07
N ALA A 57 -4.42 -0.38 5.11
CA ALA A 57 -5.36 -1.42 5.54
C ALA A 57 -6.44 -1.63 4.47
N PHE A 58 -6.93 -0.53 3.89
CA PHE A 58 -7.82 -0.51 2.74
C PHE A 58 -7.55 0.75 1.91
N CYS A 59 -7.58 0.68 0.59
CA CYS A 59 -7.54 1.87 -0.26
C CYS A 59 -8.11 1.60 -1.64
N TRP A 60 -8.42 2.68 -2.35
CA TRP A 60 -8.67 2.66 -3.79
C TRP A 60 -7.88 3.79 -4.46
N TRP A 61 -7.64 3.65 -5.77
CA TRP A 61 -7.14 4.73 -6.60
C TRP A 61 -7.89 4.77 -7.93
N GLN A 62 -7.93 5.95 -8.52
CA GLN A 62 -8.57 6.19 -9.80
C GLN A 62 -7.61 6.94 -10.71
N VAL A 63 -7.47 6.46 -11.95
CA VAL A 63 -6.59 7.03 -12.98
C VAL A 63 -7.42 7.91 -13.93
N GLY A 64 -6.92 9.10 -14.25
CA GLY A 64 -7.44 9.92 -15.34
C GLY A 64 -8.82 10.56 -15.11
N ARG A 65 -9.41 10.41 -13.93
CA ARG A 65 -10.73 10.96 -13.58
C ARG A 65 -10.69 11.64 -12.22
N GLY A 66 -11.43 12.74 -12.13
CA GLY A 66 -11.59 13.56 -10.93
C GLY A 66 -10.94 14.92 -11.11
N ASP A 67 -11.67 15.97 -10.77
CA ASP A 67 -11.26 17.37 -10.66
C ASP A 67 -11.38 17.87 -9.21
N GLY A 68 -11.86 17.02 -8.30
CA GLY A 68 -12.04 17.31 -6.88
C GLY A 68 -11.42 16.26 -5.94
N PRO A 69 -11.69 16.40 -4.63
CA PRO A 69 -11.10 15.53 -3.61
C PRO A 69 -11.56 14.09 -3.75
N ALA A 70 -10.65 13.16 -3.44
CA ALA A 70 -10.95 11.75 -3.39
C ALA A 70 -12.01 11.46 -2.33
N GLN A 71 -13.11 10.85 -2.75
CA GLN A 71 -14.27 10.61 -1.88
C GLN A 71 -14.07 9.36 -1.01
N PRO A 72 -14.40 9.42 0.29
CA PRO A 72 -14.33 8.24 1.13
C PRO A 72 -15.25 7.13 0.63
N THR A 73 -14.82 5.88 0.76
CA THR A 73 -15.73 4.74 0.58
C THR A 73 -16.61 4.64 1.81
N LEU A 74 -17.89 5.00 1.67
CA LEU A 74 -18.88 4.88 2.74
C LEU A 74 -19.02 3.40 3.14
N GLY A 75 -18.83 3.09 4.42
CA GLY A 75 -18.88 1.72 4.94
C GLY A 75 -17.54 0.99 4.94
N ALA A 76 -16.45 1.61 4.47
CA ALA A 76 -15.14 0.99 4.53
C ALA A 76 -14.69 0.75 5.97
N THR A 77 -14.19 -0.46 6.21
CA THR A 77 -13.59 -0.88 7.49
C THR A 77 -12.14 -1.23 7.27
N GLY A 78 -11.36 -1.21 8.35
CA GLY A 78 -9.98 -1.67 8.31
C GLY A 78 -9.45 -2.03 9.68
N HIS A 79 -8.43 -2.88 9.69
CA HIS A 79 -7.63 -3.24 10.86
C HIS A 79 -6.16 -3.27 10.48
N ALA A 80 -5.31 -3.07 11.48
CA ALA A 80 -3.87 -3.26 11.37
C ALA A 80 -3.29 -3.63 12.73
N GLN A 81 -2.28 -4.47 12.75
CA GLN A 81 -1.50 -4.80 13.95
C GLN A 81 -0.05 -5.13 13.59
N VAL A 82 0.83 -4.90 14.55
CA VAL A 82 2.25 -5.28 14.53
C VAL A 82 2.51 -6.09 15.79
N ASP A 83 2.97 -7.33 15.66
CA ASP A 83 3.21 -8.27 16.76
C ASP A 83 1.99 -8.43 17.70
N GLY A 84 0.79 -8.42 17.11
CA GLY A 84 -0.48 -8.48 17.83
C GLY A 84 -0.91 -7.17 18.52
N VAL A 85 -0.10 -6.11 18.44
CA VAL A 85 -0.46 -4.78 18.97
C VAL A 85 -1.22 -4.00 17.89
N PRO A 86 -2.45 -3.53 18.17
CA PRO A 86 -3.22 -2.75 17.20
C PRO A 86 -2.52 -1.45 16.77
N VAL A 87 -2.60 -1.14 15.48
CA VAL A 87 -2.08 0.09 14.87
C VAL A 87 -3.25 0.98 14.48
N ALA A 88 -3.17 2.26 14.85
CA ALA A 88 -4.18 3.24 14.48
C ALA A 88 -4.23 3.48 12.96
N LEU A 89 -5.43 3.56 12.42
CA LEU A 89 -5.68 3.86 11.02
C LEU A 89 -6.18 5.30 10.87
N THR A 90 -5.68 5.99 9.85
CA THR A 90 -6.14 7.33 9.48
C THR A 90 -6.79 7.28 8.10
N ALA A 91 -8.05 7.74 8.02
CA ALA A 91 -8.74 7.94 6.76
C ALA A 91 -8.17 9.19 6.05
N VAL A 92 -7.51 9.00 4.92
CA VAL A 92 -6.93 10.11 4.14
C VAL A 92 -7.17 9.89 2.65
N GLY A 93 -7.61 10.96 1.99
CA GLY A 93 -7.70 11.04 0.54
C GLY A 93 -6.93 12.22 -0.02
N SER A 94 -6.58 12.15 -1.30
CA SER A 94 -5.99 13.26 -2.03
C SER A 94 -6.98 14.40 -2.17
N ALA A 95 -6.62 15.61 -1.76
CA ALA A 95 -7.46 16.81 -1.88
C ALA A 95 -7.73 17.19 -3.35
N GLU A 96 -6.78 16.88 -4.22
CA GLU A 96 -6.89 16.99 -5.68
C GLU A 96 -6.13 15.83 -6.33
N PRO A 97 -6.43 15.47 -7.59
CA PRO A 97 -5.65 14.49 -8.31
C PRO A 97 -4.20 14.93 -8.44
N PHE A 98 -3.26 14.03 -8.14
CA PHE A 98 -1.83 14.34 -8.22
C PHE A 98 -1.18 13.59 -9.38
N PRO A 99 -0.15 14.17 -10.02
CA PRO A 99 0.54 13.49 -11.11
C PRO A 99 1.28 12.26 -10.57
N VAL A 100 0.99 11.11 -11.20
CA VAL A 100 1.77 9.88 -11.05
C VAL A 100 2.46 9.61 -12.37
N ARG A 101 3.79 9.62 -12.31
CA ARG A 101 4.66 9.25 -13.42
C ARG A 101 5.19 7.84 -13.20
N GLY A 102 5.05 7.00 -14.21
CA GLY A 102 5.67 5.67 -14.27
C GLY A 102 6.54 5.55 -15.51
N PHE A 103 6.49 4.39 -16.12
CA PHE A 103 7.04 4.10 -17.44
C PHE A 103 5.99 3.35 -18.26
N PHE A 104 6.26 3.09 -19.54
CA PHE A 104 5.35 2.34 -20.39
C PHE A 104 5.04 0.97 -19.77
N ASN A 105 3.76 0.60 -19.69
CA ASN A 105 3.27 -0.63 -19.08
C ASN A 105 3.53 -0.77 -17.57
N ASN A 106 3.54 0.35 -16.83
CA ASN A 106 3.54 0.31 -15.37
C ASN A 106 2.18 -0.15 -14.81
N VAL A 107 2.19 -0.72 -13.60
CA VAL A 107 1.03 -1.38 -12.98
C VAL A 107 -0.05 -0.43 -12.45
N VAL A 108 0.13 0.90 -12.55
CA VAL A 108 -0.84 1.89 -12.08
C VAL A 108 -1.49 2.60 -13.26
N THR A 109 -0.69 3.27 -14.09
CA THR A 109 -1.20 4.16 -15.15
C THR A 109 -1.01 3.62 -16.56
N THR A 110 -0.27 2.51 -16.74
CA THR A 110 0.15 1.91 -18.03
C THR A 110 0.91 2.81 -19.02
N TRP A 111 0.96 4.11 -18.78
CA TRP A 111 1.59 5.11 -19.64
C TRP A 111 2.88 5.71 -19.04
N PRO A 112 3.84 6.16 -19.87
CA PRO A 112 5.10 6.77 -19.40
C PRO A 112 4.99 8.25 -19.03
N TRP A 113 3.96 8.97 -19.50
CA TRP A 113 3.70 10.36 -19.12
C TRP A 113 3.01 10.45 -17.76
N PRO A 114 3.10 11.59 -17.07
CA PRO A 114 2.31 11.83 -15.87
C PRO A 114 0.81 11.72 -16.17
N VAL A 115 0.09 10.94 -15.37
CA VAL A 115 -1.37 10.84 -15.43
C VAL A 115 -1.92 11.25 -14.06
N PRO A 116 -2.98 12.08 -13.99
CA PRO A 116 -3.60 12.43 -12.71
C PRO A 116 -4.19 11.18 -12.05
N VAL A 117 -3.90 11.01 -10.77
CA VAL A 117 -4.41 9.92 -9.95
C VAL A 117 -5.01 10.50 -8.67
N SER A 118 -6.23 10.10 -8.36
CA SER A 118 -6.87 10.34 -7.07
C SER A 118 -6.81 9.06 -6.23
N CYS A 119 -6.69 9.20 -4.92
CA CYS A 119 -6.59 8.06 -4.02
C CYS A 119 -7.20 8.39 -2.67
N TRP A 120 -7.92 7.44 -2.08
CA TRP A 120 -8.36 7.48 -0.69
C TRP A 120 -8.10 6.12 -0.04
N GLY A 121 -7.90 6.12 1.27
CA GLY A 121 -7.77 4.89 2.04
C GLY A 121 -7.72 5.09 3.54
N LEU A 122 -7.66 3.95 4.23
CA LEU A 122 -7.35 3.79 5.64
C LEU A 122 -5.87 3.41 5.75
N TRP A 123 -5.05 4.34 6.21
CA TRP A 123 -3.59 4.24 6.19
C TRP A 123 -3.03 4.05 7.58
N ALA A 124 -2.02 3.20 7.70
CA ALA A 124 -1.18 3.06 8.88
C ALA A 124 0.20 3.67 8.62
N LEU A 125 0.71 4.41 9.59
CA LEU A 125 2.12 4.79 9.70
C LEU A 125 2.64 4.24 11.03
N VAL A 126 3.54 3.28 10.96
CA VAL A 126 4.17 2.67 12.13
C VAL A 126 5.57 3.28 12.29
N PRO A 127 5.96 3.71 13.51
CA PRO A 127 7.35 4.09 13.80
C PRO A 127 8.33 2.99 13.38
N PRO A 128 9.62 3.31 13.18
CA PRO A 128 10.61 2.29 12.85
C PRO A 128 10.57 1.11 13.84
N PRO A 129 10.30 -0.13 13.38
CA PRO A 129 10.36 -1.28 14.27
C PRO A 129 11.81 -1.51 14.72
N ALA A 130 11.97 -2.17 15.87
CA ALA A 130 13.28 -2.59 16.34
C ALA A 130 13.92 -3.58 15.33
N PRO A 131 15.26 -3.74 15.32
CA PRO A 131 15.88 -4.84 14.59
C PRO A 131 15.36 -6.20 15.09
N GLY A 132 15.03 -7.10 14.17
CA GLY A 132 14.44 -8.39 14.50
C GLY A 132 13.31 -8.83 13.57
N ARG A 133 12.62 -9.91 13.93
CA ARG A 133 11.46 -10.41 13.18
C ARG A 133 10.18 -9.83 13.77
N HIS A 134 9.32 -9.35 12.89
CA HIS A 134 8.02 -8.78 13.21
C HIS A 134 6.95 -9.39 12.33
N GLU A 135 5.77 -9.61 12.92
CA GLU A 135 4.58 -10.00 12.19
C GLU A 135 3.64 -8.80 12.04
N LEU A 136 3.19 -8.55 10.82
CA LEU A 136 2.16 -7.55 10.55
C LEU A 136 0.96 -8.21 9.91
N THR A 137 -0.24 -7.86 10.36
CA THR A 137 -1.47 -8.13 9.63
C THR A 137 -2.24 -6.85 9.45
N PHE A 138 -2.80 -6.67 8.25
CA PHE A 138 -3.64 -5.53 7.95
C PHE A 138 -4.58 -5.86 6.80
N GLY A 139 -5.78 -5.31 6.88
CA GLY A 139 -6.83 -5.60 5.92
C GLY A 139 -8.03 -4.70 6.13
N GLY A 140 -9.04 -4.92 5.32
CA GLY A 140 -10.26 -4.14 5.36
C GLY A 140 -11.24 -4.53 4.27
N ALA A 141 -12.42 -3.93 4.32
CA ALA A 141 -13.51 -4.18 3.38
C ALA A 141 -14.14 -2.87 2.91
N ASP A 142 -14.86 -2.92 1.78
CA ASP A 142 -15.59 -1.77 1.22
C ASP A 142 -16.99 -1.58 1.84
N GLY A 143 -17.35 -2.39 2.84
CA GLY A 143 -18.72 -2.46 3.39
C GLY A 143 -19.67 -3.34 2.57
N GLY A 144 -19.19 -3.92 1.46
CA GLY A 144 -19.90 -4.86 0.61
C GLY A 144 -19.20 -6.22 0.57
N ARG A 145 -18.95 -6.74 -0.63
CA ARG A 145 -18.33 -8.06 -0.83
C ARG A 145 -16.82 -7.99 -1.03
N PHE A 146 -16.27 -6.80 -1.29
CA PHE A 146 -14.85 -6.66 -1.56
C PHE A 146 -14.07 -6.49 -0.26
N TRP A 147 -13.01 -7.28 -0.11
CA TRP A 147 -12.15 -7.26 1.05
C TRP A 147 -10.72 -7.61 0.68
N VAL A 148 -9.79 -7.16 1.52
CA VAL A 148 -8.35 -7.41 1.40
C VAL A 148 -7.78 -7.80 2.75
N GLU A 149 -6.80 -8.71 2.75
CA GLU A 149 -6.00 -9.06 3.93
C GLU A 149 -4.56 -9.31 3.49
N ALA A 150 -3.61 -8.74 4.24
CA ALA A 150 -2.20 -8.98 4.03
C ALA A 150 -1.52 -9.31 5.36
N GLN A 151 -0.82 -10.44 5.36
CA GLN A 151 0.06 -10.83 6.45
C GLN A 151 1.50 -10.76 5.97
N TYR A 152 2.36 -10.12 6.74
CA TYR A 152 3.78 -9.97 6.46
C TYR A 152 4.62 -10.53 7.60
N GLN A 153 5.60 -11.33 7.26
CA GLN A 153 6.76 -11.62 8.10
C GLN A 153 7.89 -10.68 7.68
N VAL A 154 8.18 -9.68 8.51
CA VAL A 154 9.21 -8.66 8.24
C VAL A 154 10.45 -8.96 9.07
N GLU A 155 11.60 -9.02 8.41
CA GLU A 155 12.90 -9.04 9.06
C GLU A 155 13.54 -7.65 8.97
N VAL A 156 13.73 -7.01 10.12
CA VAL A 156 14.35 -5.68 10.24
C VAL A 156 15.83 -5.83 10.56
N ARG A 157 16.70 -5.32 9.69
CA ARG A 157 18.17 -5.38 9.85
C ARG A 157 18.92 -4.29 9.10
#